data_AF-A0A0M9DZD4-F1
#
_entry.id   AF-A0A0M9DZD4-F1
#
_cell.length_a   1.000
_cell.length_b   1.000
_cell.length_c   1.000
_cell.angle_alpha   90.00
_cell.angle_beta   90.00
_cell.angle_gamma   90.00
#
_symmetry.space_group_name_H-M   'P 1'
#
loop_
_entity.id
_entity.type
_entity.pdbx_description
1 polymer ?
#
loop_
_entity_poly.entity_id
_entity_poly.type
_entity_poly.pdbx_seq_one_letter_code
_entity_poly.pdbx_strand_id
1 'polypeptide(L)'
;KPDFKTDFQEKIDLLEQEKKSLRGRLSHLIGKFAEYQLATDMRTRKKFSLTVYFSGIQDKKVLNIIDVRLHFKFQRDDGKEMEIDIKAESDCKRVILIEVKKWKTKVGVQVIRDFLEKIHSYSKQQKNKKIIPSFLSVSGFTLQAKNLCKEKNIGLAERIEYL
;
A
#
# COMPACT_ATOMS: atom_id res chain seq x y z
N LYS A 1 -27.04 -47.78 7.96
CA LYS A 1 -26.82 -47.36 6.55
C LYS A 1 -25.90 -46.14 6.59
N PRO A 2 -24.86 -46.06 5.74
CA PRO A 2 -24.02 -44.86 5.70
C PRO A 2 -24.86 -43.66 5.26
N ASP A 3 -24.68 -42.51 5.93
CA ASP A 3 -25.34 -41.26 5.56
C ASP A 3 -24.42 -40.46 4.64
N PHE A 4 -24.35 -40.92 3.40
CA PHE A 4 -23.52 -40.30 2.37
C PHE A 4 -23.84 -38.80 2.19
N LYS A 5 -25.08 -38.37 2.40
CA LYS A 5 -25.46 -36.97 2.17
C LYS A 5 -24.80 -36.05 3.18
N THR A 6 -24.75 -36.46 4.45
CA THR A 6 -24.07 -35.74 5.52
C THR A 6 -22.55 -35.79 5.32
N ASP A 7 -21.98 -36.96 5.03
CA ASP A 7 -20.54 -37.10 4.78
C ASP A 7 -20.07 -36.26 3.57
N PHE A 8 -20.87 -36.18 2.50
CA PHE A 8 -20.59 -35.31 1.35
C PHE A 8 -20.68 -33.83 1.72
N GLN A 9 -21.67 -33.43 2.52
CA GLN A 9 -21.82 -32.03 2.94
C GLN A 9 -20.66 -31.59 3.83
N GLU A 10 -20.25 -32.42 4.79
CA GLU A 10 -19.08 -32.14 5.64
C GLU A 10 -17.80 -32.00 4.81
N LYS A 11 -17.64 -32.83 3.78
CA LYS A 11 -16.51 -32.72 2.85
C LYS A 11 -16.54 -31.41 2.06
N ILE A 12 -17.71 -30.98 1.60
CA ILE A 12 -17.90 -29.70 0.89
C ILE A 12 -17.53 -28.54 1.81
N ASP A 13 -18.06 -28.53 3.04
CA ASP A 13 -17.82 -27.46 4.01
C ASP A 13 -16.32 -27.35 4.35
N LEU A 14 -15.63 -28.48 4.53
CA LEU A 14 -14.19 -28.52 4.76
C LEU A 14 -13.41 -27.95 3.57
N LEU A 15 -13.75 -28.35 2.34
CA LEU A 15 -13.12 -27.82 1.13
C LEU A 15 -13.37 -26.30 0.95
N GLU A 16 -14.54 -25.81 1.31
CA GLU A 16 -14.85 -24.38 1.28
C GLU A 16 -14.01 -23.58 2.30
N GLN A 17 -13.84 -24.13 3.50
CA GLN A 17 -12.97 -23.55 4.52
C GLN A 17 -11.50 -23.52 4.08
N GLU A 18 -10.99 -24.61 3.52
CA GLU A 18 -9.63 -24.69 2.96
C GLU A 18 -9.43 -23.67 1.83
N LYS A 19 -10.37 -23.59 0.89
CA LYS A 19 -10.36 -22.61 -0.20
C LYS A 19 -10.33 -21.18 0.33
N LYS A 20 -11.12 -20.86 1.36
CA LYS A 20 -11.13 -19.53 2.00
C LYS A 20 -9.78 -19.22 2.65
N SER A 21 -9.19 -20.19 3.34
CA SER A 21 -7.87 -20.10 3.98
C SER A 21 -6.75 -19.87 2.96
N LEU A 22 -6.69 -20.68 1.90
CA LEU A 22 -5.70 -20.56 0.83
C LEU A 22 -5.77 -19.19 0.13
N ARG A 23 -6.99 -18.71 -0.16
CA ARG A 23 -7.19 -17.35 -0.71
C ARG A 23 -6.66 -16.27 0.24
N GLY A 24 -6.85 -16.43 1.55
CA GLY A 24 -6.29 -15.51 2.54
C GLY A 24 -4.76 -15.48 2.51
N ARG A 25 -4.13 -16.66 2.50
CA ARG A 25 -2.66 -16.81 2.41
C ARG A 25 -2.11 -16.20 1.12
N LEU A 26 -2.77 -16.43 -0.01
CA LEU A 26 -2.38 -15.86 -1.30
C LEU A 26 -2.44 -14.33 -1.29
N SER A 27 -3.53 -13.73 -0.81
CA SER A 27 -3.65 -12.27 -0.70
C SER A 27 -2.55 -11.65 0.17
N HIS A 28 -2.20 -12.32 1.27
CA HIS A 28 -1.09 -11.90 2.14
C HIS A 28 0.26 -11.94 1.42
N LEU A 29 0.56 -13.02 0.69
CA LEU A 29 1.79 -13.18 -0.09
C LEU A 29 1.90 -12.14 -1.19
N ILE A 30 0.83 -11.90 -1.95
CA ILE A 30 0.78 -10.88 -3.01
C ILE A 30 1.14 -9.51 -2.43
N GLY A 31 0.56 -9.14 -1.29
CA GLY A 31 0.83 -7.86 -0.68
C GLY A 31 2.26 -7.71 -0.13
N LYS A 32 2.81 -8.77 0.49
CA LYS A 32 4.24 -8.77 0.87
C LYS A 32 5.13 -8.64 -0.35
N PHE A 33 4.89 -9.45 -1.37
CA PHE A 33 5.64 -9.40 -2.62
C PHE A 33 5.57 -8.01 -3.24
N ALA A 34 4.40 -7.37 -3.18
CA ALA A 34 4.20 -6.02 -3.67
C ALA A 34 5.06 -4.96 -2.95
N GLU A 35 5.07 -4.98 -1.61
CA GLU A 35 5.93 -4.10 -0.81
C GLU A 35 7.41 -4.31 -1.15
N TYR A 36 7.85 -5.56 -1.18
CA TYR A 36 9.24 -5.92 -1.47
C TYR A 36 9.64 -5.55 -2.91
N GLN A 37 8.78 -5.80 -3.90
CA GLN A 37 9.06 -5.49 -5.30
C GLN A 37 9.19 -3.98 -5.50
N LEU A 38 8.25 -3.20 -4.97
CA LEU A 38 8.29 -1.74 -5.09
C LEU A 38 9.51 -1.15 -4.37
N ALA A 39 9.84 -1.63 -3.17
CA ALA A 39 11.04 -1.19 -2.47
C ALA A 39 12.33 -1.59 -3.20
N THR A 40 12.37 -2.77 -3.82
CA THR A 40 13.52 -3.24 -4.62
C THR A 40 13.70 -2.37 -5.86
N ASP A 41 12.62 -2.06 -6.58
CA ASP A 41 12.64 -1.16 -7.71
C ASP A 41 13.13 0.24 -7.31
N MET A 42 12.66 0.77 -6.18
CA MET A 42 13.12 2.06 -5.65
C MET A 42 14.62 2.06 -5.31
N ARG A 43 15.16 0.96 -4.77
CA ARG A 43 16.59 0.86 -4.40
C ARG A 43 17.50 0.72 -5.61
N THR A 44 17.07 -0.01 -6.63
CA THR A 44 17.94 -0.44 -7.73
C THR A 44 17.94 0.54 -8.90
N ARG A 45 16.89 1.34 -9.06
CA ARG A 45 16.73 2.25 -10.20
C ARG A 45 17.33 3.63 -9.92
N LYS A 46 18.43 3.95 -10.61
CA LYS A 46 19.08 5.28 -10.55
C LYS A 46 18.20 6.44 -11.04
N LYS A 47 17.18 6.14 -11.86
CA LYS A 47 16.24 7.09 -12.46
C LYS A 47 14.81 6.63 -12.16
N PHE A 48 14.35 6.85 -10.94
CA PHE A 48 13.05 6.39 -10.47
C PHE A 48 11.95 7.42 -10.76
N SER A 49 10.92 7.06 -11.51
CA SER A 49 9.73 7.90 -11.71
C SER A 49 8.53 7.27 -11.01
N LEU A 50 7.90 8.00 -10.08
CA LEU A 50 6.73 7.47 -9.38
C LEU A 50 5.53 7.28 -10.34
N THR A 51 5.44 8.08 -11.40
CA THR A 51 4.28 8.05 -12.32
C THR A 51 4.18 6.75 -13.11
N VAL A 52 5.24 5.95 -13.14
CA VAL A 52 5.24 4.61 -13.77
C VAL A 52 4.40 3.63 -12.94
N TYR A 53 4.35 3.83 -11.62
CA TYR A 53 3.59 2.97 -10.71
C TYR A 53 2.27 3.61 -10.30
N PHE A 54 2.28 4.92 -10.05
CA PHE A 54 1.18 5.63 -9.41
C PHE A 54 0.58 6.69 -10.32
N SER A 55 -0.72 6.55 -10.57
CA SER A 55 -1.56 7.58 -11.20
C SER A 55 -1.87 8.73 -10.25
N GLY A 56 -2.22 9.91 -10.78
CA GLY A 56 -2.64 11.06 -9.96
C GLY A 56 -1.50 11.84 -9.29
N ILE A 57 -0.24 11.46 -9.51
CA ILE A 57 0.92 12.20 -9.02
C ILE A 57 1.19 13.41 -9.91
N GLN A 58 1.20 14.59 -9.30
CA GLN A 58 1.55 15.84 -9.99
C GLN A 58 3.08 16.00 -10.16
N ASP A 59 3.87 15.48 -9.22
CA ASP A 59 5.33 15.54 -9.30
C ASP A 59 5.88 14.46 -10.24
N LYS A 60 6.11 14.84 -11.50
CA LYS A 60 6.64 13.94 -12.55
C LYS A 60 8.17 13.87 -12.57
N LYS A 61 8.85 14.41 -11.56
CA LYS A 61 10.31 14.44 -11.54
C LYS A 61 10.87 13.03 -11.41
N VAL A 62 11.89 12.72 -12.23
CA VAL A 62 12.72 11.53 -12.05
C VAL A 62 13.62 11.73 -10.85
N LEU A 63 13.58 10.79 -9.91
CA LEU A 63 14.24 10.84 -8.62
C LEU A 63 15.42 9.88 -8.58
N ASN A 64 16.49 10.32 -7.92
CA ASN A 64 17.56 9.45 -7.47
C ASN A 64 17.30 9.12 -6.00
N ILE A 65 16.88 7.89 -5.74
CA ILE A 65 16.51 7.41 -4.41
C ILE A 65 17.77 6.98 -3.66
N ILE A 66 17.95 7.48 -2.44
CA ILE A 66 19.15 7.28 -1.62
C ILE A 66 18.90 6.48 -0.34
N ASP A 67 17.66 6.40 0.14
CA ASP A 67 17.25 5.62 1.32
C ASP A 67 15.88 5.00 1.07
N VAL A 68 15.74 3.71 1.36
CA VAL A 68 14.46 2.98 1.25
C VAL A 68 14.29 2.05 2.45
N ARG A 69 13.25 2.32 3.25
CA ARG A 69 12.92 1.57 4.47
C ARG A 69 11.54 0.95 4.34
N LEU A 70 11.47 -0.35 4.65
CA LEU A 70 10.21 -1.06 4.83
C LEU A 70 9.77 -0.95 6.28
N HIS A 71 8.45 -1.01 6.54
CA HIS A 71 7.88 -0.96 7.90
C HIS A 71 8.43 0.23 8.69
N PHE A 72 8.41 1.41 8.07
CA PHE A 72 8.98 2.62 8.63
C PHE A 72 8.13 3.12 9.80
N LYS A 73 8.69 3.03 10.99
CA LYS A 73 8.08 3.49 12.23
C LYS A 73 8.51 4.90 12.58
N PHE A 74 7.58 5.71 13.07
CA PHE A 74 7.83 7.05 13.61
C PHE A 74 6.82 7.34 14.73
N GLN A 75 7.13 8.32 15.59
CA GLN A 75 6.24 8.71 16.68
C GLN A 75 5.46 9.97 16.29
N ARG A 76 4.16 10.01 16.57
CA ARG A 76 3.37 11.25 16.55
C ARG A 76 3.76 12.14 17.73
N ASP A 77 3.39 13.42 17.68
CA ASP A 77 3.66 14.44 18.70
C ASP A 77 3.20 14.04 20.13
N ASP A 78 2.24 13.12 20.26
CA ASP A 78 1.75 12.58 21.53
C ASP A 78 2.44 11.27 21.97
N GLY A 79 3.51 10.86 21.28
CA GLY A 79 4.27 9.64 21.57
C GLY A 79 3.68 8.36 20.95
N LYS A 80 2.51 8.41 20.30
CA LYS A 80 1.93 7.24 19.64
C LYS A 80 2.80 6.78 18.46
N GLU A 81 3.19 5.50 18.46
CA GLU A 81 3.88 4.89 17.32
C GLU A 81 2.94 4.78 16.10
N MET A 82 3.46 5.17 14.95
CA MET A 82 2.83 5.05 13.64
C MET A 82 3.76 4.30 12.69
N GLU A 83 3.19 3.57 11.75
CA GLU A 83 3.93 2.81 10.74
C GLU A 83 3.44 3.16 9.33
N ILE A 84 4.39 3.30 8.40
CA ILE A 84 4.18 3.39 6.95
C ILE A 84 4.91 2.21 6.30
N ASP A 85 4.24 1.50 5.39
CA ASP A 85 4.79 0.27 4.80
C ASP A 85 6.10 0.51 4.06
N ILE A 86 6.22 1.62 3.31
CA ILE A 86 7.47 2.01 2.62
C ILE A 86 7.73 3.51 2.76
N LYS A 87 8.92 3.86 3.22
CA LYS A 87 9.51 5.20 3.10
C LYS A 87 10.65 5.14 2.09
N ALA A 88 10.64 6.02 1.09
CA ALA A 88 11.78 6.27 0.23
C ALA A 88 12.16 7.74 0.23
N GLU A 89 13.46 8.04 0.25
CA GLU A 89 13.97 9.40 0.25
C GLU A 89 14.92 9.60 -0.92
N SER A 90 14.77 10.74 -1.60
CA SER A 90 15.61 11.15 -2.71
C SER A 90 16.70 12.14 -2.29
N ASP A 91 17.76 12.22 -3.07
CA ASP A 91 18.83 13.21 -2.91
C ASP A 91 18.33 14.67 -2.93
N CYS A 92 17.22 14.93 -3.62
CA CYS A 92 16.61 16.26 -3.73
C CYS A 92 15.52 16.53 -2.69
N LYS A 93 15.62 15.91 -1.50
CA LYS A 93 14.77 16.13 -0.31
C LYS A 93 13.28 15.83 -0.52
N ARG A 94 12.92 14.98 -1.50
CA ARG A 94 11.57 14.40 -1.58
C ARG A 94 11.52 13.11 -0.80
N VAL A 95 10.44 12.92 -0.05
CA VAL A 95 10.14 11.68 0.68
C VAL A 95 8.85 11.11 0.14
N ILE A 96 8.92 9.88 -0.35
CA ILE A 96 7.79 9.10 -0.81
C ILE A 96 7.33 8.24 0.36
N LEU A 97 6.06 8.35 0.73
CA LEU A 97 5.46 7.52 1.76
C LEU A 97 4.35 6.69 1.13
N ILE A 98 4.47 5.37 1.22
CA ILE A 98 3.55 4.43 0.58
C ILE A 98 2.90 3.54 1.62
N GLU A 99 1.57 3.47 1.58
CA GLU A 99 0.79 2.43 2.24
C GLU A 99 0.34 1.40 1.20
N VAL A 100 0.41 0.12 1.57
CA VAL A 100 0.00 -1.01 0.75
C VAL A 100 -1.15 -1.76 1.44
N LYS A 101 -2.30 -1.85 0.78
CA LYS A 101 -3.44 -2.63 1.26
C LYS A 101 -3.66 -3.89 0.45
N LYS A 102 -3.93 -4.97 1.20
CA LYS A 102 -3.93 -6.38 0.78
C LYS A 102 -5.32 -7.02 0.90
N TRP A 103 -6.35 -6.22 1.17
CA TRP A 103 -7.68 -6.71 1.52
C TRP A 103 -8.39 -7.31 0.30
N LYS A 104 -9.37 -8.18 0.54
CA LYS A 104 -10.23 -8.72 -0.52
C LYS A 104 -11.25 -7.69 -1.04
N THR A 105 -11.54 -6.66 -0.24
CA THR A 105 -12.49 -5.60 -0.56
C THR A 105 -11.77 -4.34 -1.01
N LYS A 106 -12.47 -3.53 -1.81
CA LYS A 106 -11.99 -2.21 -2.24
C LYS A 106 -11.70 -1.32 -1.04
N VAL A 107 -10.63 -0.53 -1.13
CA VAL A 107 -10.29 0.46 -0.12
C VAL A 107 -11.34 1.57 -0.10
N GLY A 108 -11.91 1.80 1.08
CA GLY A 108 -12.89 2.85 1.35
C GLY A 108 -12.27 4.14 1.88
N VAL A 109 -13.12 5.17 2.05
CA VAL A 109 -12.70 6.53 2.43
C VAL A 109 -11.96 6.56 3.77
N GLN A 110 -12.43 5.80 4.77
CA GLN A 110 -11.84 5.84 6.11
C GLN A 110 -10.36 5.44 6.10
N VAL A 111 -10.01 4.39 5.36
CA VAL A 111 -8.62 3.92 5.23
C VAL A 111 -7.71 4.99 4.62
N ILE A 112 -8.22 5.77 3.67
CA ILE A 112 -7.47 6.89 3.09
C ILE A 112 -7.30 8.03 4.10
N ARG A 113 -8.32 8.31 4.92
CA ARG A 113 -8.23 9.31 6.00
C ARG A 113 -7.21 8.91 7.06
N ASP A 114 -7.19 7.64 7.47
CA ASP A 114 -6.22 7.13 8.42
C ASP A 114 -4.78 7.28 7.88
N PHE A 115 -4.59 7.01 6.59
CA PHE A 115 -3.30 7.25 5.94
C PHE A 115 -2.93 8.74 5.90
N LEU A 116 -3.87 9.62 5.55
CA LEU A 116 -3.65 11.07 5.58
C LEU A 116 -3.25 11.59 6.97
N GLU A 117 -3.80 11.01 8.04
CA GLU A 117 -3.38 11.33 9.40
C GLU A 117 -1.89 11.03 9.60
N LYS A 118 -1.43 9.85 9.17
CA LYS A 118 0.00 9.49 9.24
C LYS A 118 0.87 10.47 8.43
N ILE A 119 0.43 10.83 7.22
CA ILE A 119 1.13 11.79 6.36
C ILE A 119 1.23 13.17 7.03
N HIS A 120 0.14 13.63 7.63
CA HIS A 120 0.09 14.91 8.34
C HIS A 120 1.03 14.93 9.55
N SER A 121 0.98 13.89 10.39
CA SER A 121 1.88 13.72 11.53
C SER A 121 3.35 13.70 11.10
N TYR A 122 3.69 12.93 10.06
CA TYR A 122 5.07 12.89 9.56
C TYR A 122 5.52 14.23 8.97
N SER A 123 4.66 14.88 8.18
CA SER A 123 4.98 16.14 7.50
C SER A 123 5.30 17.27 8.49
N LYS A 124 4.58 17.35 9.62
CA LYS A 124 4.85 18.34 10.69
C LYS A 124 6.28 18.25 11.23
N GLN A 125 6.83 17.04 11.28
CA GLN A 125 8.16 16.76 11.80
C GLN A 125 9.27 16.99 10.74
N GLN A 126 8.89 17.14 9.47
CA GLN A 126 9.83 17.20 8.33
C GLN A 126 9.66 18.48 7.50
N LYS A 127 9.89 19.64 8.12
CA LYS A 127 9.62 20.97 7.52
C LYS A 127 10.36 21.26 6.20
N ASN A 128 11.50 20.60 5.96
CA ASN A 128 12.36 20.85 4.79
C ASN A 128 12.25 19.78 3.69
N LYS A 129 11.27 18.86 3.79
CA LYS A 129 11.10 17.76 2.84
C LYS A 129 9.78 17.89 2.11
N LYS A 130 9.79 17.59 0.81
CA LYS A 130 8.55 17.48 0.02
C LYS A 130 8.01 16.06 0.16
N ILE A 131 6.91 15.92 0.89
CA ILE A 131 6.25 14.62 1.09
C ILE A 131 5.38 14.30 -0.13
N ILE A 132 5.54 13.10 -0.68
CA ILE A 132 4.75 12.59 -1.80
C ILE A 132 3.99 11.35 -1.29
N PRO A 133 2.73 11.49 -0.87
CA PRO A 133 1.93 10.37 -0.42
C PRO A 133 1.51 9.50 -1.61
N SER A 134 1.57 8.19 -1.44
CA SER A 134 1.19 7.22 -2.46
C SER A 134 0.53 6.01 -1.80
N PHE A 135 -0.37 5.35 -2.52
CA PHE A 135 -1.22 4.30 -1.98
C PHE A 135 -1.40 3.20 -3.02
N LEU A 136 -1.10 1.96 -2.62
CA LEU A 136 -1.27 0.78 -3.43
C LEU A 136 -2.38 -0.10 -2.85
N SER A 137 -3.38 -0.47 -3.66
CA SER A 137 -4.41 -1.43 -3.27
C SER A 137 -4.68 -2.41 -4.40
N VAL A 138 -4.28 -3.67 -4.22
CA VAL A 138 -4.46 -4.72 -5.24
C VAL A 138 -5.93 -5.11 -5.47
N SER A 139 -6.81 -4.83 -4.51
CA SER A 139 -8.27 -4.98 -4.65
C SER A 139 -8.96 -3.75 -5.20
N GLY A 140 -8.20 -2.69 -5.50
CA GLY A 140 -8.68 -1.40 -5.97
C GLY A 140 -9.30 -0.54 -4.88
N PHE A 141 -10.00 0.50 -5.33
CA PHE A 141 -10.57 1.57 -4.49
C PHE A 141 -12.06 1.78 -4.80
N THR A 142 -12.84 2.22 -3.81
CA THR A 142 -14.18 2.76 -4.07
C THR A 142 -14.07 4.09 -4.82
N LEU A 143 -15.12 4.50 -5.53
CA LEU A 143 -15.11 5.77 -6.28
C LEU A 143 -14.84 6.97 -5.36
N GLN A 144 -15.46 6.98 -4.17
CA GLN A 144 -15.27 8.02 -3.17
C GLN A 144 -13.81 8.06 -2.67
N ALA A 145 -13.17 6.90 -2.47
CA ALA A 145 -11.76 6.85 -2.09
C ALA A 145 -10.84 7.35 -3.20
N LYS A 146 -11.11 7.03 -4.47
CA LYS A 146 -10.37 7.58 -5.63
C LYS A 146 -10.49 9.10 -5.69
N ASN A 147 -11.70 9.63 -5.52
CA ASN A 147 -11.95 11.07 -5.52
C ASN A 147 -11.19 11.77 -4.39
N LEU A 148 -11.22 11.21 -3.17
CA LEU A 148 -10.47 11.76 -2.05
C LEU A 148 -8.96 11.74 -2.30
N CYS A 149 -8.43 10.66 -2.87
CA CYS A 149 -7.00 10.58 -3.20
C CYS A 149 -6.62 11.64 -4.24
N LYS A 150 -7.43 11.85 -5.26
CA LYS A 150 -7.23 12.92 -6.25
C LYS A 150 -7.25 14.30 -5.60
N GLU A 151 -8.24 14.58 -4.76
CA GLU A 151 -8.38 15.86 -4.03
C GLU A 151 -7.15 16.14 -3.15
N LYS A 152 -6.61 15.10 -2.50
CA LYS A 152 -5.48 15.22 -1.58
C LYS A 152 -4.11 14.94 -2.22
N ASN A 153 -4.05 14.85 -3.56
CA ASN A 153 -2.83 14.58 -4.33
C ASN A 153 -2.07 13.32 -3.90
N ILE A 154 -2.80 12.25 -3.58
CA ILE A 154 -2.26 10.93 -3.27
C ILE A 154 -2.09 10.14 -4.57
N GLY A 155 -0.88 9.64 -4.82
CA GLY A 155 -0.61 8.73 -5.93
C GLY A 155 -1.34 7.39 -5.74
N LEU A 156 -1.99 6.88 -6.79
CA LEU A 156 -2.79 5.66 -6.73
C LEU A 156 -2.24 4.56 -7.64
N ALA A 157 -2.09 3.37 -7.10
CA ALA A 157 -1.78 2.16 -7.85
C ALA A 157 -2.76 1.04 -7.48
N GLU A 158 -3.24 0.29 -8.46
CA GLU A 158 -4.03 -0.95 -8.23
C GLU A 158 -3.22 -2.22 -8.56
N ARG A 159 -2.02 -2.04 -9.13
CA ARG A 159 -1.10 -3.11 -9.54
C ARG A 159 0.33 -2.61 -9.40
N ILE A 160 1.27 -3.55 -9.33
CA ILE A 160 2.69 -3.26 -9.54
C ILE A 160 3.04 -3.79 -10.91
N GLU A 161 2.79 -2.97 -11.90
CA GLU A 161 3.23 -3.20 -13.27
C GLU A 161 4.14 -2.03 -13.61
N TYR A 162 5.37 -2.33 -13.99
CA TYR A 162 6.26 -1.34 -14.58
C TYR A 162 5.82 -1.18 -16.04
N LEU A 163 5.14 -0.09 -16.35
CA LEU A 163 4.76 0.27 -17.72
C LEU A 163 5.94 0.84 -18.51
#